data_AF-A0A0L8FND3-F1
#
_entry.id   AF-A0A0L8FND3-F1
#
_cell.length_a   1.000
_cell.length_b   1.000
_cell.length_c   1.000
_cell.angle_alpha   90.00
_cell.angle_beta   90.00
_cell.angle_gamma   90.00
#
_symmetry.space_group_name_H-M   'P 1'
#
loop_
_entity.id
_entity.type
_entity.pdbx_description
1 polymer ?
#
loop_
_entity_poly.entity_id
_entity_poly.type
_entity_poly.pdbx_seq_one_letter_code
_entity_poly.pdbx_strand_id
1 'polypeptide(L)'
;MFLFPFTRPAAMEVLLLTLTTILAVTSDQELKDDFYNSLGPGYSYGYLQTPPTQQFSTVSSLLQCAGIALNNQSEFFTYHKVSHVCKNYSPKNIMTVVSTNDSNEMSFYRSK
;
A
#
# COMPACT_ATOMS: atom_id res chain seq x y z
N MET A 1 35.05 -4.26 -41.16
CA MET A 1 33.60 -4.54 -41.28
C MET A 1 33.16 -5.15 -39.97
N PHE A 2 32.60 -4.33 -39.07
CA PHE A 2 32.12 -4.81 -37.77
C PHE A 2 30.75 -5.45 -37.98
N LEU A 3 30.69 -6.78 -37.82
CA LEU A 3 29.44 -7.52 -37.73
C LEU A 3 28.86 -7.27 -36.33
N PHE A 4 27.86 -6.39 -36.25
CA PHE A 4 26.98 -6.31 -35.09
C PHE A 4 26.03 -7.52 -35.14
N PRO A 5 26.07 -8.45 -34.17
CA PRO A 5 25.09 -9.51 -34.12
C PRO A 5 23.77 -8.93 -33.62
N PHE A 6 22.71 -9.19 -34.38
CA PHE A 6 21.31 -8.90 -34.08
C PHE A 6 20.96 -9.20 -32.62
N THR A 7 20.70 -8.17 -31.82
CA THR A 7 19.94 -8.30 -30.57
C THR A 7 18.48 -8.53 -30.94
N ARG A 8 18.04 -9.79 -30.80
CA ARG A 8 16.67 -10.22 -31.11
C ARG A 8 15.66 -9.44 -30.24
N PRO A 9 14.58 -8.86 -30.81
CA PRO A 9 13.52 -8.17 -30.07
C PRO A 9 12.87 -9.03 -28.97
N ALA A 10 12.86 -10.35 -29.17
CA ALA A 10 12.31 -11.31 -28.22
C ALA A 10 12.97 -11.26 -26.83
N ALA A 11 14.26 -10.92 -26.74
CA ALA A 11 14.94 -10.82 -25.44
C ALA A 11 14.49 -9.58 -24.66
N MET A 12 14.20 -8.45 -25.35
CA MET A 12 13.62 -7.27 -24.70
C MET A 12 12.17 -7.51 -24.27
N GLU A 13 11.37 -8.22 -25.08
CA GLU A 13 9.99 -8.54 -24.70
C GLU A 13 9.92 -9.44 -23.45
N VAL A 14 10.75 -10.47 -23.37
CA VAL A 14 10.83 -11.33 -22.17
C VAL A 14 11.33 -10.54 -20.96
N LEU A 15 12.28 -9.61 -21.13
CA LEU A 15 12.77 -8.76 -20.03
C LEU A 15 11.70 -7.78 -19.53
N LEU A 16 10.91 -7.19 -20.45
CA LEU A 16 9.79 -6.31 -20.11
C LEU A 16 8.63 -7.07 -19.47
N LEU A 17 8.30 -8.26 -19.97
CA LEU A 17 7.30 -9.15 -19.39
C LEU A 17 7.70 -9.62 -17.99
N THR A 18 8.96 -10.02 -17.80
CA THR A 18 9.47 -10.40 -16.48
C THR A 18 9.45 -9.22 -15.51
N LEU A 19 9.89 -8.02 -15.93
CA LEU A 19 9.86 -6.82 -15.09
C LEU A 19 8.43 -6.42 -14.69
N THR A 20 7.47 -6.50 -15.62
CA THR A 20 6.05 -6.21 -15.33
C THR A 20 5.43 -7.28 -14.43
N THR A 21 5.76 -8.55 -14.59
CA THR A 21 5.33 -9.59 -13.62
C THR A 21 5.97 -9.41 -12.25
N ILE A 22 7.24 -8.99 -12.15
CA ILE A 22 7.87 -8.71 -10.85
C ILE A 22 7.18 -7.52 -10.18
N LEU A 23 6.90 -6.44 -10.92
CA LEU A 23 6.18 -5.28 -10.37
C LEU A 23 4.74 -5.62 -9.96
N ALA A 24 4.04 -6.43 -10.75
CA ALA A 24 2.70 -6.91 -10.41
C ALA A 24 2.70 -7.83 -9.18
N VAL A 25 3.69 -8.73 -9.06
CA VAL A 25 3.85 -9.63 -7.91
C VAL A 25 4.27 -8.88 -6.65
N THR A 26 5.04 -7.79 -6.75
CA THR A 26 5.35 -6.93 -5.59
C THR A 26 4.18 -6.05 -5.15
N SER A 27 3.21 -5.77 -6.02
CA SER A 27 2.01 -5.03 -5.63
C SER A 27 1.04 -5.89 -4.80
N ASP A 28 1.09 -7.21 -4.99
CA ASP A 28 0.31 -8.21 -4.25
C ASP A 28 1.12 -8.92 -3.16
N GLN A 29 2.39 -8.56 -2.95
CA GLN A 29 3.09 -8.87 -1.71
C GLN A 29 2.42 -8.09 -0.59
N GLU A 30 1.39 -8.74 -0.04
CA GLU A 30 0.84 -8.56 1.29
C GLU A 30 1.89 -7.89 2.16
N LEU A 31 1.57 -6.70 2.67
CA LEU A 31 2.31 -5.96 3.71
C LEU A 31 2.40 -6.73 5.04
N LYS A 32 2.31 -8.05 4.98
CA LYS A 32 2.39 -9.06 6.03
C LYS A 32 3.85 -9.43 6.30
N ASP A 33 4.75 -8.47 6.07
CA ASP A 33 6.12 -8.50 6.52
C ASP A 33 6.19 -7.70 7.83
N ASP A 34 6.25 -8.47 8.92
CA ASP A 34 6.61 -8.19 10.32
C ASP A 34 5.90 -7.06 11.10
N PHE A 35 5.35 -6.03 10.46
CA PHE A 35 4.93 -4.81 11.14
C PHE A 35 3.44 -4.53 11.14
N TYR A 36 2.73 -4.96 10.09
CA TYR A 36 1.30 -4.74 9.95
C TYR A 36 0.60 -5.97 9.40
N ASN A 37 -0.66 -6.13 9.81
CA ASN A 37 -1.59 -7.11 9.29
C ASN A 37 -2.71 -6.39 8.53
N SER A 38 -3.21 -7.02 7.47
CA SER A 38 -4.40 -6.55 6.76
C SER A 38 -5.64 -6.78 7.61
N LEU A 39 -6.53 -5.78 7.69
CA LEU A 39 -7.85 -5.90 8.32
C LEU A 39 -8.79 -6.80 7.49
N GLY A 40 -8.48 -6.98 6.21
CA GLY A 40 -9.33 -7.70 5.26
C GLY A 40 -10.26 -6.77 4.47
N PRO A 41 -10.85 -7.28 3.38
CA PRO A 41 -11.72 -6.48 2.51
C PRO A 41 -13.05 -6.13 3.19
N GLY A 42 -13.65 -5.00 2.79
CA GLY A 42 -14.97 -4.56 3.26
C GLY A 42 -14.97 -3.83 4.61
N TYR A 43 -13.78 -3.62 5.20
CA TYR A 43 -13.63 -2.94 6.48
C TYR A 43 -12.58 -1.82 6.41
N SER A 44 -12.78 -0.79 7.22
CA SER A 44 -11.88 0.35 7.38
C SER A 44 -11.91 0.90 8.81
N TYR A 45 -11.19 1.98 9.06
CA TYR A 45 -11.15 2.66 10.34
C TYR A 45 -11.90 4.00 10.33
N GLY A 46 -12.89 4.10 11.22
CA GLY A 46 -13.59 5.33 11.57
C GLY A 46 -13.13 5.86 12.91
N TYR A 47 -13.30 7.17 13.13
CA TYR A 47 -13.07 7.78 14.43
C TYR A 47 -14.26 7.52 15.36
N LEU A 48 -14.00 7.07 16.59
CA LEU A 48 -15.04 6.94 17.61
C LEU A 48 -15.40 8.29 18.25
N GLN A 49 -14.51 9.28 18.13
CA GLN A 49 -14.68 10.66 18.61
C GLN A 49 -14.60 11.64 17.43
N THR A 50 -14.74 12.95 17.71
CA THR A 50 -14.55 13.99 16.70
C THR A 50 -13.21 13.81 15.99
N PRO A 51 -13.19 13.66 14.66
CA PRO A 51 -11.95 13.46 13.93
C PRO A 51 -11.02 14.65 14.17
N PRO A 52 -9.75 14.44 14.56
CA PRO A 52 -8.75 15.48 14.40
C PRO A 52 -8.60 15.82 12.91
N THR A 53 -8.01 16.97 12.60
CA THR A 53 -7.72 17.39 11.23
C THR A 53 -7.02 16.24 10.49
N GLN A 54 -7.72 15.67 9.52
CA GLN A 54 -7.27 14.45 8.85
C GLN A 54 -5.97 14.73 8.09
N GLN A 55 -4.88 14.06 8.47
CA GLN A 55 -3.65 14.09 7.69
C GLN A 55 -3.73 12.99 6.64
N PHE A 56 -4.23 13.39 5.47
CA PHE A 56 -4.15 12.58 4.27
C PHE A 56 -2.93 13.00 3.47
N SER A 57 -2.21 12.01 2.94
CA SER A 57 -1.05 12.25 2.09
C SER A 57 -1.18 11.38 0.85
N THR A 58 -0.91 11.95 -0.31
CA THR A 58 -0.75 11.15 -1.53
C THR A 58 0.67 10.58 -1.53
N VAL A 59 0.79 9.28 -1.67
CA VAL A 59 2.08 8.56 -1.69
C VAL A 59 2.24 7.81 -3.01
N SER A 60 3.43 7.29 -3.32
CA SER A 60 3.65 6.52 -4.55
C SER A 60 3.29 5.04 -4.41
N SER A 61 3.22 4.52 -3.18
CA SER A 61 3.00 3.10 -2.93
C SER A 61 2.43 2.83 -1.53
N LEU A 62 1.85 1.64 -1.38
CA LEU A 62 1.42 1.09 -0.10
C LEU A 62 2.59 1.00 0.90
N LEU A 63 3.76 0.56 0.44
CA LEU A 63 4.96 0.44 1.26
C LEU A 63 5.39 1.80 1.83
N GLN A 64 5.32 2.86 1.03
CA GLN A 64 5.59 4.22 1.51
C GLN A 64 4.58 4.64 2.59
N CYS A 65 3.29 4.33 2.42
CA CYS A 65 2.26 4.61 3.42
C CYS A 65 2.58 3.91 4.76
N ALA A 66 2.91 2.62 4.72
CA ALA A 66 3.29 1.85 5.90
C ALA A 66 4.56 2.37 6.58
N GLY A 67 5.57 2.78 5.80
CA GLY A 67 6.78 3.41 6.34
C GLY A 67 6.48 4.71 7.11
N ILE A 68 5.59 5.55 6.59
CA ILE A 68 5.12 6.76 7.29
C ILE A 68 4.34 6.38 8.55
N ALA A 69 3.46 5.37 8.47
CA ALA A 69 2.70 4.87 9.61
C ALA A 69 3.64 4.41 10.74
N LEU A 70 4.69 3.64 10.41
CA LEU A 70 5.72 3.20 11.34
C LEU A 70 6.46 4.34 12.00
N ASN A 71 6.93 5.30 11.20
CA ASN A 71 7.65 6.47 11.71
C ASN A 71 6.79 7.31 12.65
N ASN A 72 5.49 7.40 12.36
CA ASN A 72 4.51 8.10 13.19
C ASN A 72 3.99 7.27 14.37
N GLN A 73 4.50 6.04 14.56
CA GLN A 73 4.04 5.09 15.58
C GLN A 73 2.52 4.87 15.53
N SER A 74 1.95 4.88 14.33
CA SER A 74 0.53 4.68 14.13
C SER A 74 0.19 3.21 14.41
N GLU A 75 -0.93 2.96 15.11
CA GLU A 75 -1.40 1.57 15.31
C GLU A 75 -2.22 1.08 14.11
N PHE A 76 -2.74 2.02 13.32
CA PHE A 76 -3.59 1.76 12.17
C PHE A 76 -3.19 2.69 11.03
N PHE A 77 -3.39 2.23 9.80
CA PHE A 77 -3.41 3.11 8.63
C PHE A 77 -4.35 2.56 7.56
N THR A 78 -4.64 3.39 6.56
CA THR A 78 -5.46 3.02 5.41
C THR A 78 -4.85 3.57 4.14
N TYR A 79 -4.89 2.79 3.07
CA TYR A 79 -4.34 3.15 1.78
C TYR A 79 -5.34 2.84 0.67
N HIS A 80 -5.55 3.79 -0.23
CA HIS A 80 -6.45 3.63 -1.36
C HIS A 80 -5.66 3.33 -2.64
N LYS A 81 -5.92 2.18 -3.28
CA LYS A 81 -5.13 1.66 -4.41
C LYS A 81 -5.05 2.60 -5.62
N VAL A 82 -6.15 3.25 -5.98
CA VAL A 82 -6.25 4.06 -7.22
C VAL A 82 -5.82 5.51 -7.01
N SER A 83 -6.35 6.18 -5.99
CA SER A 83 -5.99 7.58 -5.67
C SER A 83 -4.64 7.73 -4.96
N HIS A 84 -4.04 6.61 -4.54
CA HIS A 84 -2.82 6.57 -3.73
C HIS A 84 -2.87 7.40 -2.45
N VAL A 85 -4.08 7.64 -1.92
CA VAL A 85 -4.28 8.35 -0.67
C VAL A 85 -3.91 7.43 0.49
N CYS A 86 -2.96 7.88 1.30
CA CYS A 86 -2.56 7.30 2.57
C CYS A 86 -3.21 8.08 3.72
N LYS A 87 -3.90 7.36 4.60
CA LYS A 87 -4.51 7.86 5.82
C LYS A 87 -3.74 7.25 7.00
N ASN A 88 -2.95 8.06 7.68
CA ASN A 88 -2.25 7.65 8.90
C ASN A 88 -2.97 8.20 10.12
N TYR A 89 -3.24 7.33 11.09
CA TYR A 89 -3.96 7.70 12.29
C TYR A 89 -2.96 7.90 13.43
N SER A 90 -3.02 9.05 14.09
CA SER A 90 -2.20 9.29 15.28
C SER A 90 -2.43 8.17 16.31
N PRO A 91 -1.40 7.71 17.04
CA PRO A 91 -1.57 6.73 18.13
C PRO A 91 -2.50 7.20 19.26
N LYS A 92 -2.79 8.51 19.33
CA LYS A 92 -3.74 9.08 20.29
C LYS A 92 -5.20 8.95 19.84
N ASN A 93 -5.44 8.60 18.58
CA ASN A 93 -6.78 8.52 18.03
C ASN A 93 -7.43 7.21 18.44
N ILE A 94 -8.65 7.31 18.97
CA ILE A 94 -9.49 6.14 19.25
C ILE A 94 -10.24 5.79 17.98
N MET A 95 -9.81 4.70 17.36
CA MET A 95 -10.38 4.19 16.12
C MET A 95 -11.39 3.06 16.40
N THR A 96 -12.38 2.94 15.53
CA THR A 96 -13.29 1.79 15.48
C THR A 96 -13.27 1.21 14.07
N VAL A 97 -13.49 -0.10 13.98
CA VAL A 97 -13.70 -0.76 12.69
C VAL A 97 -15.08 -0.35 12.17
N VAL A 98 -15.14 0.02 10.90
CA VAL A 98 -16.37 0.35 10.16
C VAL A 98 -16.43 -0.45 8.87
N SER A 99 -17.63 -0.76 8.39
CA SER A 99 -17.80 -1.33 7.05
C SER A 99 -17.54 -0.28 5.98
N THR A 100 -16.84 -0.64 4.91
CA THR A 100 -16.67 0.19 3.71
C THR A 100 -17.09 -0.59 2.46
N ASN A 101 -17.72 0.12 1.52
CA ASN A 101 -18.07 -0.45 0.21
C ASN A 101 -16.98 -0.16 -0.84
N ASP A 102 -15.94 0.59 -0.47
CA ASP A 102 -14.84 0.90 -1.37
C ASP A 102 -13.83 -0.26 -1.43
N SER A 103 -13.91 -1.04 -2.51
CA SER A 103 -13.00 -2.17 -2.74
C SER A 103 -11.55 -1.78 -3.00
N ASN A 104 -11.27 -0.49 -3.25
CA ASN A 104 -9.91 0.01 -3.43
C ASN A 104 -9.28 0.46 -2.12
N GLU A 105 -10.06 0.59 -1.06
CA GLU A 105 -9.57 0.93 0.27
C GLU A 105 -9.02 -0.32 0.96
N MET A 106 -7.79 -0.22 1.46
CA MET A 106 -7.13 -1.26 2.23
C MET A 106 -6.72 -0.71 3.58
N SER A 107 -7.11 -1.40 4.65
CA SER A 107 -6.82 -0.98 6.01
C SER A 107 -5.95 -2.01 6.73
N PHE A 108 -5.06 -1.51 7.58
CA PHE A 108 -4.03 -2.32 8.23
C PHE A 108 -3.93 -1.96 9.72
N TYR A 109 -3.56 -2.94 10.54
CA TYR A 109 -3.28 -2.77 11.97
C TYR A 109 -1.91 -3.32 12.32
N ARG A 110 -1.28 -2.74 13.34
CA ARG A 110 0.06 -3.13 13.75
C ARG A 110 0.12 -4.60 14.20
N SER A 111 1.13 -5.32 13.72
CA SER A 111 1.52 -6.64 14.25
C SER A 111 2.05 -6.47 15.68
N LYS A 112 1.60 -7.33 16.60
CA LYS A 112 2.08 -7.33 17.99
C LYS A 112 3.42 -8.02 18.13
#